data_AF-A0A951FEP9-F1
#
_entry.id   AF-A0A951FEP9-F1
#
_cell.length_a   1.000
_cell.length_b   1.000
_cell.length_c   1.000
_cell.angle_alpha   90.00
_cell.angle_beta   90.00
_cell.angle_gamma   90.00
#
_symmetry.space_group_name_H-M   'P 1'
#
loop_
_entity.id
_entity.type
_entity.pdbx_description
1 polymer ?
#
loop_
_entity_poly.entity_id
_entity_poly.type
_entity_poly.pdbx_seq_one_letter_code
_entity_poly.pdbx_strand_id
1 'polypeptide(L)'
;MRVSILTAATRPLNLLILFVSVVAGLTIALWLLPVGVVAYAALAALTWLDPQTAQAVAPRPRPIRPPRGTPFQPQLDAIARVHGQIAQSVASVDGPLRTSLERVTGQVDSIVEEAYGLATKGQTVVTYLQQTNLSDLNAQVLRLDTQIKTTSDTMLRQQYQETRDAVAERLKNAQALGTYHQRIVAQLENICANLDNVLAETVRLRAAPSVDATVNTDSVSSRLADVRADMDALGHMLDSAMTGVA
;
A
#
# COMPACT_ATOMS: atom_id res chain seq x y z
N MET A 1 10.36 -10.10 -18.67
CA MET A 1 10.70 -8.68 -18.87
C MET A 1 10.56 -8.17 -20.32
N ARG A 2 9.94 -8.93 -21.26
CA ARG A 2 9.76 -8.52 -22.68
C ARG A 2 8.32 -8.14 -23.07
N VAL A 3 7.37 -8.25 -22.14
CA VAL A 3 5.93 -8.05 -22.44
C VAL A 3 5.46 -6.59 -22.23
N SER A 4 6.26 -5.76 -21.55
CA SER A 4 5.85 -4.40 -21.16
C SER A 4 5.91 -3.35 -22.28
N ILE A 5 6.55 -3.65 -23.41
CA ILE A 5 6.73 -2.69 -24.51
C ILE A 5 5.50 -2.64 -25.43
N LEU A 6 4.72 -3.74 -25.50
CA LEU A 6 3.58 -3.84 -26.42
C LEU A 6 2.30 -3.16 -25.89
N THR A 7 2.09 -3.11 -24.57
CA THR A 7 0.85 -2.57 -23.98
C THR A 7 0.85 -1.04 -23.83
N ALA A 8 2.02 -0.39 -23.86
CA ALA A 8 2.13 1.07 -23.87
C ALA A 8 1.90 1.67 -25.28
N ALA A 9 2.13 0.87 -26.33
CA ALA A 9 2.00 1.30 -27.73
C ALA A 9 0.55 1.33 -28.25
N THR A 10 -0.42 0.77 -27.53
CA THR A 10 -1.82 0.65 -27.97
C THR A 10 -2.77 1.70 -27.38
N ARG A 11 -2.26 2.74 -26.70
CA ARG A 11 -3.12 3.86 -26.29
C ARG A 11 -3.65 4.57 -27.54
N PRO A 12 -4.99 4.72 -27.69
CA PRO A 12 -5.61 5.22 -28.92
C PRO A 12 -5.16 6.64 -29.28
N LEU A 13 -4.79 7.46 -28.28
CA LEU A 13 -4.26 8.80 -28.48
C LEU A 13 -2.88 8.80 -29.20
N ASN A 14 -2.00 7.86 -28.84
CA ASN A 14 -0.66 7.78 -29.43
C ASN A 14 -0.71 7.25 -30.87
N LEU A 15 -1.66 6.36 -31.17
CA LEU A 15 -1.92 5.90 -32.54
C LEU A 15 -2.46 7.02 -33.43
N LEU A 16 -3.29 7.91 -32.88
CA LEU A 16 -3.82 9.07 -33.61
C LEU A 16 -2.70 10.06 -33.98
N ILE A 17 -1.78 10.34 -33.04
CA ILE A 17 -0.63 11.22 -33.28
C ILE A 17 0.33 10.61 -34.32
N LEU A 18 0.60 9.30 -34.24
CA LEU A 18 1.45 8.62 -35.22
C LEU A 18 0.79 8.63 -36.61
N PHE A 19 -0.51 8.33 -36.69
CA PHE A 19 -1.24 8.36 -37.96
C PHE A 19 -1.28 9.76 -38.57
N VAL A 20 -1.57 10.80 -37.78
CA VAL A 20 -1.55 12.20 -38.24
C VAL A 20 -0.15 12.62 -38.68
N SER A 21 0.90 12.22 -37.95
CA SER A 21 2.29 12.52 -38.33
C SER A 21 2.73 11.81 -39.60
N VAL A 22 2.29 10.56 -39.83
CA VAL A 22 2.59 9.80 -41.05
C VAL A 22 1.83 10.38 -42.24
N VAL A 23 0.53 10.68 -42.09
CA VAL A 23 -0.29 11.27 -43.15
C VAL A 23 0.22 12.67 -43.52
N ALA A 24 0.52 13.53 -42.54
CA ALA A 24 1.07 14.86 -42.79
C ALA A 24 2.49 14.80 -43.41
N GLY A 25 3.33 13.87 -42.95
CA GLY A 25 4.68 13.66 -43.48
C GLY A 25 4.69 13.11 -44.91
N LEU A 26 3.70 12.30 -45.28
CA LEU A 26 3.58 11.75 -46.63
C LEU A 26 3.12 12.80 -47.66
N THR A 27 2.36 13.82 -47.23
CA THR A 27 1.75 14.80 -48.16
C THR A 27 2.57 16.08 -48.40
N ILE A 28 3.44 16.52 -47.48
CA ILE A 28 3.97 17.90 -47.53
C ILE A 28 5.50 18.00 -47.55
N ALA A 29 6.25 17.13 -46.87
CA ALA A 29 7.72 17.13 -46.95
C ALA A 29 8.34 15.89 -46.28
N LEU A 30 9.02 15.03 -47.05
CA LEU A 30 9.76 13.87 -46.54
C LEU A 30 10.81 14.23 -45.46
N TRP A 31 11.24 15.50 -45.43
CA TRP A 31 12.19 16.04 -44.46
C TRP A 31 11.61 16.27 -43.04
N LEU A 32 10.29 16.23 -42.87
CA LEU A 32 9.64 16.42 -41.55
C LEU A 32 9.56 15.15 -40.70
N LEU A 33 9.81 13.99 -41.31
CA LEU A 33 9.83 12.68 -40.64
C LEU A 33 10.80 12.63 -39.44
N PRO A 34 12.06 13.09 -39.53
CA PRO A 34 12.95 13.11 -38.36
C PRO A 34 12.41 13.99 -37.21
N VAL A 35 11.68 15.07 -37.51
CA VAL A 35 11.11 15.96 -36.48
C VAL A 35 10.00 15.25 -35.70
N GLY A 36 9.13 14.49 -36.40
CA GLY A 36 8.09 13.70 -35.74
C GLY A 36 8.66 12.60 -34.83
N VAL A 37 9.73 11.93 -35.26
CA VAL A 37 10.42 10.92 -34.44
C VAL A 37 11.05 11.55 -33.20
N VAL A 38 11.67 12.72 -33.33
CA VAL A 38 12.26 13.45 -32.20
C VAL A 38 11.18 13.92 -31.23
N ALA A 39 10.06 14.45 -31.72
CA ALA A 39 8.93 14.86 -30.86
C ALA A 39 8.31 13.67 -30.11
N TYR A 40 8.14 12.53 -30.79
CA TYR A 40 7.67 11.30 -30.16
C TYR A 40 8.65 10.79 -29.09
N ALA A 41 9.96 10.78 -29.41
CA ALA A 41 10.99 10.39 -28.46
C ALA A 41 11.04 11.32 -27.24
N ALA A 42 10.82 12.63 -27.42
CA ALA A 42 10.74 13.60 -26.34
C ALA A 42 9.53 13.37 -25.43
N LEU A 43 8.34 13.10 -25.99
CA LEU A 43 7.15 12.75 -25.21
C LEU A 43 7.31 11.42 -24.47
N ALA A 44 7.89 10.42 -25.14
CA ALA A 44 8.20 9.13 -24.51
C ALA A 44 9.21 9.31 -23.36
N ALA A 45 10.24 10.14 -23.54
CA ALA A 45 11.20 10.45 -22.48
C ALA A 45 10.54 11.20 -21.31
N LEU A 46 9.74 12.23 -21.58
CA LEU A 46 9.02 12.98 -20.54
C LEU A 46 8.10 12.07 -19.70
N THR A 47 7.38 11.15 -20.35
CA THR A 47 6.54 10.18 -19.64
C THR A 47 7.33 9.12 -18.88
N TRP A 48 8.59 8.88 -19.25
CA TRP A 48 9.51 7.98 -18.54
C TRP A 48 10.19 8.64 -17.34
N LEU A 49 10.43 9.95 -17.42
CA LEU A 49 10.97 10.75 -16.32
C LEU A 49 9.89 11.09 -15.27
N ASP A 50 8.61 10.94 -15.59
CA ASP A 50 7.53 11.17 -14.64
C ASP A 50 7.49 10.02 -13.60
N PRO A 51 7.85 10.26 -12.33
CA PRO A 51 7.92 9.20 -11.32
C PRO A 51 6.55 8.57 -11.04
N GLN A 52 5.47 9.30 -11.32
CA GLN A 52 4.09 8.89 -11.04
C GLN A 52 3.61 7.79 -11.99
N THR A 53 4.08 7.76 -13.25
CA THR A 53 3.72 6.71 -14.22
C THR A 53 4.57 5.45 -14.03
N ALA A 54 5.82 5.59 -13.60
CA ALA A 54 6.73 4.48 -13.31
C ALA A 54 6.23 3.59 -12.16
N GLN A 55 5.63 4.19 -11.11
CA GLN A 55 5.00 3.45 -10.02
C GLN A 55 3.71 2.73 -10.44
N ALA A 56 2.98 3.26 -11.43
CA ALA A 56 1.75 2.66 -11.92
C ALA A 56 1.97 1.41 -12.80
N VAL A 57 3.17 1.22 -13.37
CA VAL A 57 3.49 0.13 -14.33
C VAL A 57 4.47 -0.89 -13.76
N ALA A 58 5.04 -0.66 -12.58
CA ALA A 58 5.82 -1.68 -11.89
C ALA A 58 4.93 -2.93 -11.70
N PRO A 59 5.37 -4.14 -12.15
CA PRO A 59 4.61 -5.35 -11.93
C PRO A 59 4.43 -5.49 -10.41
N ARG A 60 3.18 -5.32 -9.95
CA ARG A 60 2.87 -5.40 -8.53
C ARG A 60 3.41 -6.74 -8.01
N PRO A 61 4.29 -6.72 -7.01
CA PRO A 61 4.76 -7.96 -6.41
C PRO A 61 3.52 -8.73 -5.99
N ARG A 62 3.31 -9.94 -6.53
CA ARG A 62 2.14 -10.76 -6.16
C ARG A 62 2.07 -10.77 -4.64
N PRO A 63 0.93 -10.43 -4.03
CA PRO A 63 0.83 -10.32 -2.58
C PRO A 63 1.27 -11.66 -2.00
N ILE A 64 2.40 -11.63 -1.29
CA ILE A 64 2.88 -12.78 -0.55
C ILE A 64 1.84 -12.96 0.54
N ARG A 65 1.01 -14.00 0.41
CA ARG A 65 0.06 -14.33 1.47
C ARG A 65 0.88 -14.56 2.74
N PRO A 66 0.56 -13.87 3.84
CA PRO A 66 1.27 -14.06 5.08
C PRO A 66 1.14 -15.53 5.51
N PRO A 67 2.14 -16.09 6.20
CA PRO A 67 2.09 -17.46 6.70
C PRO A 67 0.82 -17.69 7.51
N ARG A 68 0.21 -18.87 7.39
CA ARG A 68 -0.95 -19.21 8.22
C ARG A 68 -0.58 -19.15 9.70
N GLY A 69 -1.48 -18.60 10.52
CA GLY A 69 -1.27 -18.46 11.98
C GLY A 69 -0.70 -17.12 12.44
N THR A 70 -0.68 -16.10 11.58
CA THR A 70 -0.39 -14.73 12.02
C THR A 70 -1.50 -14.21 12.97
N PRO A 71 -1.19 -13.28 13.89
CA PRO A 71 -2.22 -12.67 14.74
C PRO A 71 -3.22 -11.81 13.95
N PHE A 72 -2.93 -11.51 12.68
CA PHE A 72 -3.80 -10.74 11.78
C PHE A 72 -4.72 -11.62 10.92
N GLN A 73 -4.64 -12.95 11.07
CA GLN A 73 -5.43 -13.90 10.27
C GLN A 73 -6.94 -13.63 10.32
N PRO A 74 -7.56 -13.35 11.49
CA PRO A 74 -9.01 -13.11 11.55
C PRO A 74 -9.46 -11.93 10.69
N GLN A 75 -8.68 -10.84 10.69
CA GLN A 75 -8.99 -9.64 9.90
C GLN A 75 -8.78 -9.90 8.40
N LEU A 76 -7.70 -10.59 8.03
CA LEU A 76 -7.43 -10.94 6.63
C LEU A 76 -8.49 -11.89 6.05
N ASP A 77 -8.95 -12.86 6.82
CA ASP A 77 -10.02 -13.78 6.41
C ASP A 77 -11.34 -13.03 6.23
N ALA A 78 -11.62 -12.05 7.09
CA ALA A 78 -12.79 -11.19 6.96
C ALA A 78 -12.72 -10.33 5.67
N ILE A 79 -11.59 -9.66 5.44
CA ILE A 79 -11.34 -8.88 4.22
C ILE A 79 -11.49 -9.76 2.97
N ALA A 80 -10.89 -10.95 2.96
CA ALA A 80 -10.97 -11.87 1.82
C ALA A 80 -12.40 -12.35 1.55
N ARG A 81 -13.19 -12.60 2.60
CA ARG A 81 -14.60 -12.98 2.48
C ARG A 81 -15.43 -11.86 1.84
N VAL A 82 -15.30 -10.63 2.33
CA VAL A 82 -16.05 -9.47 1.83
C VAL A 82 -15.63 -9.17 0.38
N HIS A 83 -14.34 -9.23 0.08
CA HIS A 83 -13.83 -9.12 -1.28
C HIS A 83 -14.47 -10.12 -2.25
N GLY A 84 -14.55 -11.40 -1.86
CA GLY A 84 -15.23 -12.43 -2.64
C GLY A 84 -16.72 -12.14 -2.87
N GLN A 85 -17.41 -11.61 -1.85
CA GLN A 85 -18.82 -11.22 -1.96
C GLN A 85 -19.03 -10.02 -2.89
N ILE A 86 -18.14 -9.04 -2.86
CA ILE A 86 -18.15 -7.90 -3.80
C ILE A 86 -17.94 -8.42 -5.22
N ALA A 87 -16.90 -9.22 -5.45
CA ALA A 87 -16.61 -9.79 -6.77
C ALA A 87 -17.79 -10.60 -7.32
N GLN A 88 -18.42 -11.44 -6.48
CA GLN A 88 -19.61 -12.19 -6.86
C GLN A 88 -20.80 -11.27 -7.18
N SER A 89 -20.99 -10.21 -6.40
CA SER A 89 -22.05 -9.22 -6.63
C SER A 89 -21.88 -8.51 -7.97
N VAL A 90 -20.66 -8.08 -8.29
CA VAL A 90 -20.34 -7.42 -9.57
C VAL A 90 -20.49 -8.38 -10.75
N ALA A 91 -20.08 -9.64 -10.62
CA ALA A 91 -20.22 -10.64 -11.66
C ALA A 91 -21.68 -10.96 -12.04
N SER A 92 -22.63 -10.66 -11.14
CA SER A 92 -24.07 -10.84 -11.37
C SER A 92 -24.76 -9.68 -12.10
N VAL A 93 -24.01 -8.61 -12.42
CA VAL A 93 -24.54 -7.39 -13.06
C VAL A 93 -24.09 -7.32 -14.52
N ASP A 94 -25.06 -7.08 -15.41
CA ASP A 94 -24.83 -6.89 -16.85
C ASP A 94 -24.99 -5.43 -17.28
N GLY A 95 -24.47 -5.10 -18.46
CA GLY A 95 -24.65 -3.79 -19.09
C GLY A 95 -23.72 -2.69 -18.57
N PRO A 96 -24.04 -1.40 -18.80
CA PRO A 96 -23.16 -0.26 -18.50
C PRO A 96 -22.73 -0.13 -17.03
N LEU A 97 -23.57 -0.62 -16.10
CA LEU A 97 -23.27 -0.61 -14.66
C LEU A 97 -22.07 -1.51 -14.33
N ARG A 98 -21.88 -2.60 -15.09
CA ARG A 98 -20.76 -3.53 -14.91
C ARG A 98 -19.41 -2.83 -15.04
N THR A 99 -19.22 -1.99 -16.07
CA THR A 99 -17.96 -1.27 -16.29
C THR A 99 -17.61 -0.32 -15.13
N SER A 100 -18.63 0.29 -14.50
CA SER A 100 -18.42 1.14 -13.32
C SER A 100 -18.06 0.32 -12.08
N LEU A 101 -18.76 -0.80 -11.86
CA LEU A 101 -18.49 -1.70 -10.75
C LEU A 101 -17.14 -2.43 -10.89
N GLU A 102 -16.69 -2.74 -12.12
CA GLU A 102 -15.38 -3.32 -12.38
C GLU A 102 -14.24 -2.38 -11.94
N ARG A 103 -14.41 -1.05 -12.10
CA ARG A 103 -13.46 -0.07 -11.56
C ARG A 103 -13.40 -0.08 -10.04
N VAL A 104 -14.56 -0.17 -9.38
CA VAL A 104 -14.64 -0.30 -7.92
C VAL A 104 -13.96 -1.59 -7.45
N THR A 105 -14.22 -2.72 -8.11
CA THR A 105 -13.55 -4.00 -7.79
C THR A 105 -12.04 -3.89 -7.93
N GLY A 106 -11.53 -3.24 -8.99
CA GLY A 106 -10.09 -3.01 -9.15
C GLY A 106 -9.47 -2.15 -8.04
N GLN A 107 -10.22 -1.19 -7.49
CA GLN A 107 -9.78 -0.43 -6.31
C GLN A 107 -9.77 -1.30 -5.05
N VAL A 108 -10.81 -2.12 -4.86
CA VAL A 108 -10.88 -3.08 -3.75
C VAL A 108 -9.74 -4.09 -3.82
N ASP A 109 -9.41 -4.62 -5.00
CA ASP A 109 -8.27 -5.53 -5.20
C ASP A 109 -6.96 -4.91 -4.70
N SER A 110 -6.74 -3.63 -5.00
CA SER A 110 -5.56 -2.88 -4.54
C SER A 110 -5.52 -2.76 -3.01
N ILE A 111 -6.65 -2.43 -2.38
CA ILE A 111 -6.74 -2.29 -0.92
C ILE A 111 -6.51 -3.64 -0.23
N VAL A 112 -7.06 -4.72 -0.77
CA VAL A 112 -6.85 -6.07 -0.25
C VAL A 112 -5.36 -6.44 -0.33
N GLU A 113 -4.72 -6.18 -1.47
CA GLU A 113 -3.28 -6.40 -1.67
C GLU A 113 -2.44 -5.61 -0.66
N GLU A 114 -2.75 -4.34 -0.45
CA GLU A 114 -2.08 -3.48 0.53
C GLU A 114 -2.33 -3.96 1.97
N ALA A 115 -3.51 -4.50 2.28
CA ALA A 115 -3.83 -5.03 3.60
C ALA A 115 -2.99 -6.28 3.92
N TYR A 116 -2.78 -7.15 2.93
CA TYR A 116 -1.84 -8.25 3.05
C TYR A 116 -0.39 -7.78 3.23
N GLY A 117 0.01 -6.73 2.51
CA GLY A 117 1.31 -6.09 2.69
C GLY A 117 1.51 -5.59 4.12
N LEU A 118 0.52 -4.85 4.64
CA LEU A 118 0.54 -4.32 6.00
C LEU A 118 0.62 -5.43 7.05
N ALA A 119 -0.19 -6.49 6.91
CA ALA A 119 -0.16 -7.63 7.82
C ALA A 119 1.19 -8.37 7.77
N THR A 120 1.80 -8.50 6.58
CA THR A 120 3.13 -9.10 6.42
C THR A 120 4.19 -8.29 7.17
N LYS A 121 4.18 -6.96 7.04
CA LYS A 121 5.10 -6.12 7.80
C LYS A 121 4.82 -6.18 9.31
N GLY A 122 3.55 -6.21 9.70
CA GLY A 122 3.12 -6.41 11.08
C GLY A 122 3.62 -7.73 11.68
N GLN A 123 3.74 -8.78 10.88
CA GLN A 123 4.27 -10.07 11.33
C GLN A 123 5.74 -9.96 11.76
N THR A 124 6.54 -9.15 11.06
CA THR A 124 7.93 -8.86 11.47
C THR A 124 7.97 -8.20 12.84
N VAL A 125 7.09 -7.21 13.06
CA VAL A 125 6.95 -6.52 14.36
C VAL A 125 6.58 -7.50 15.46
N VAL A 126 5.58 -8.35 15.23
CA VAL A 126 5.15 -9.36 16.22
C VAL A 126 6.28 -10.34 16.52
N THR A 127 6.99 -10.81 15.50
CA THR A 127 8.11 -11.75 15.67
C THR A 127 9.21 -11.12 16.52
N TYR A 128 9.55 -9.86 16.27
CA TYR A 128 10.51 -9.12 17.09
C TYR A 128 10.06 -8.97 18.54
N LEU A 129 8.79 -8.61 18.77
CA LEU A 129 8.22 -8.45 20.10
C LEU A 129 8.14 -9.79 20.87
N GLN A 130 7.89 -10.90 20.18
CA GLN A 130 7.91 -12.24 20.80
C GLN A 130 9.32 -12.66 21.24
N GLN A 131 10.35 -12.24 20.51
CA GLN A 131 11.75 -12.48 20.87
C GLN A 131 12.26 -11.51 21.95
N THR A 132 11.58 -10.38 22.15
CA THR A 132 12.00 -9.31 23.06
C THR A 132 11.14 -9.29 24.32
N ASN A 133 11.70 -9.73 25.46
CA ASN A 133 10.99 -9.64 26.73
C ASN A 133 11.08 -8.21 27.32
N LEU A 134 9.99 -7.44 27.18
CA LEU A 134 9.88 -6.08 27.72
C LEU A 134 10.13 -6.01 29.24
N SER A 135 9.71 -7.05 29.98
CA SER A 135 9.93 -7.12 31.43
C SER A 135 11.42 -7.23 31.77
N ASP A 136 12.17 -8.01 30.99
CA ASP A 136 13.60 -8.20 31.20
C ASP A 136 14.41 -6.94 30.87
N LEU A 137 14.05 -6.24 29.79
CA LEU A 137 14.65 -4.94 29.44
C LEU A 137 14.41 -3.92 30.56
N ASN A 138 13.18 -3.81 31.08
CA ASN A 138 12.87 -2.90 32.17
C ASN A 138 13.63 -3.28 33.46
N ALA A 139 13.69 -4.56 33.81
CA ALA A 139 14.48 -5.04 34.95
C ALA A 139 15.99 -4.78 34.76
N GLN A 140 16.50 -4.83 33.53
CA GLN A 140 17.89 -4.49 33.22
C GLN A 140 18.18 -3.00 33.43
N VAL A 141 17.30 -2.10 33.00
CA VAL A 141 17.42 -0.65 33.26
C VAL A 141 17.49 -0.39 34.77
N LEU A 142 16.57 -0.98 35.56
CA LEU A 142 16.54 -0.80 37.02
C LEU A 142 17.80 -1.34 37.71
N ARG A 143 18.35 -2.46 37.22
CA ARG A 143 19.62 -3.01 37.73
C ARG A 143 20.79 -2.07 37.44
N LEU A 144 20.89 -1.55 36.21
CA LEU A 144 21.94 -0.59 35.84
C LEU A 144 21.81 0.71 36.64
N ASP A 145 20.60 1.23 36.84
CA ASP A 145 20.35 2.41 37.68
C ASP A 145 20.85 2.20 39.12
N THR A 146 20.74 0.98 39.65
CA THR A 146 21.27 0.63 40.98
C THR A 146 22.80 0.58 40.96
N GLN A 147 23.41 -0.05 39.95
CA GLN A 147 24.86 -0.13 39.80
C GLN A 147 25.52 1.25 39.66
N ILE A 148 24.91 2.16 38.90
CA ILE A 148 25.36 3.55 38.73
C ILE A 148 25.43 4.27 40.08
N LYS A 149 24.42 4.06 40.95
CA LYS A 149 24.34 4.68 42.28
C LYS A 149 25.36 4.12 43.27
N THR A 150 25.65 2.82 43.19
CA THR A 150 26.56 2.14 44.14
C THR A 150 28.02 2.22 43.73
N THR A 151 28.32 2.51 42.46
CA THR A 151 29.68 2.54 41.93
C THR A 151 30.35 3.87 42.22
N SER A 152 31.51 3.85 42.86
CA SER A 152 32.32 5.06 43.14
C SER A 152 33.28 5.42 42.00
N ASP A 153 33.65 4.47 41.16
CA ASP A 153 34.53 4.67 40.01
C ASP A 153 33.82 5.45 38.89
N THR A 154 34.36 6.62 38.55
CA THR A 154 33.80 7.51 37.52
C THR A 154 33.77 6.89 36.12
N MET A 155 34.82 6.16 35.74
CA MET A 155 34.90 5.56 34.40
C MET A 155 33.87 4.43 34.26
N LEU A 156 33.77 3.57 35.28
CA LEU A 156 32.80 2.49 35.27
C LEU A 156 31.36 3.02 35.34
N ARG A 157 31.11 4.10 36.11
CA ARG A 157 29.81 4.76 36.14
C ARG A 157 29.40 5.26 34.76
N GLN A 158 30.33 5.87 34.02
CA GLN A 158 30.07 6.35 32.66
C GLN A 158 29.69 5.19 31.72
N GLN A 159 30.41 4.06 31.77
CA GLN A 159 30.08 2.87 30.98
C GLN A 159 28.70 2.29 31.31
N TYR A 160 28.33 2.26 32.59
CA TYR A 160 26.99 1.84 33.00
C TYR A 160 25.92 2.81 32.52
N GLN A 161 26.18 4.11 32.54
CA GLN A 161 25.28 5.14 32.01
C GLN A 161 25.00 4.91 30.52
N GLU A 162 26.05 4.73 29.72
CA GLU A 162 25.94 4.46 28.27
C GLU A 162 25.16 3.17 27.99
N THR A 163 25.46 2.10 28.74
CA THR A 163 24.75 0.82 28.63
C THR A 163 23.27 0.99 28.99
N ARG A 164 22.98 1.75 30.05
CA ARG A 164 21.63 2.01 30.54
C ARG A 164 20.81 2.80 29.51
N ASP A 165 21.42 3.79 28.88
CA ASP A 165 20.74 4.59 27.87
C ASP A 165 20.45 3.76 26.61
N ALA A 166 21.38 2.90 26.17
CA ALA A 166 21.14 1.97 25.06
C ALA A 166 20.02 0.96 25.35
N VAL A 167 19.95 0.40 26.58
CA VAL A 167 18.86 -0.52 26.97
C VAL A 167 17.53 0.23 27.08
N ALA A 168 17.52 1.45 27.62
CA ALA A 168 16.34 2.29 27.71
C ALA A 168 15.79 2.66 26.32
N GLU A 169 16.66 2.96 25.36
CA GLU A 169 16.28 3.20 23.97
C GLU A 169 15.65 1.95 23.32
N ARG A 170 16.26 0.77 23.52
CA ARG A 170 15.66 -0.51 23.07
C ARG A 170 14.28 -0.76 23.67
N LEU A 171 14.10 -0.49 24.96
CA LEU A 171 12.80 -0.61 25.64
C LEU A 171 11.77 0.34 25.01
N LYS A 172 12.13 1.60 24.79
CA LYS A 172 11.28 2.60 24.14
C LYS A 172 10.88 2.18 22.72
N ASN A 173 11.84 1.69 21.93
CA ASN A 173 11.58 1.22 20.57
C ASN A 173 10.65 0.01 20.56
N ALA A 174 10.84 -0.96 21.46
CA ALA A 174 9.94 -2.10 21.59
C ALA A 174 8.52 -1.69 22.02
N GLN A 175 8.37 -0.70 22.90
CA GLN A 175 7.05 -0.14 23.25
C GLN A 175 6.38 0.57 22.06
N ALA A 176 7.15 1.33 21.27
CA ALA A 176 6.64 1.96 20.05
C ALA A 176 6.16 0.92 19.05
N LEU A 177 6.91 -0.17 18.85
CA LEU A 177 6.51 -1.32 18.04
C LEU A 177 5.21 -1.98 18.53
N GLY A 178 5.00 -2.07 19.84
CA GLY A 178 3.72 -2.51 20.42
C GLY A 178 2.54 -1.61 20.03
N THR A 179 2.76 -0.29 19.99
CA THR A 179 1.74 0.68 19.54
C THR A 179 1.45 0.52 18.04
N TYR A 180 2.49 0.29 17.22
CA TYR A 180 2.30 0.03 15.79
C TYR A 180 1.49 -1.24 15.54
N HIS A 181 1.71 -2.31 16.31
CA HIS A 181 0.91 -3.52 16.22
C HIS A 181 -0.59 -3.24 16.43
N GLN A 182 -0.95 -2.50 17.49
CA GLN A 182 -2.34 -2.12 17.75
C GLN A 182 -2.92 -1.26 16.62
N ARG A 183 -2.15 -0.32 16.08
CA ARG A 183 -2.58 0.51 14.94
C ARG A 183 -2.82 -0.30 13.68
N ILE A 184 -1.98 -1.30 13.39
CA ILE A 184 -2.19 -2.21 12.25
C ILE A 184 -3.51 -2.98 12.40
N VAL A 185 -3.78 -3.53 13.59
CA VAL A 185 -5.04 -4.25 13.85
C VAL A 185 -6.23 -3.33 13.60
N ALA A 186 -6.22 -2.13 14.18
CA ALA A 186 -7.28 -1.14 14.01
C ALA A 186 -7.47 -0.75 12.53
N GLN A 187 -6.37 -0.59 11.77
CA GLN A 187 -6.45 -0.26 10.34
C GLN A 187 -7.06 -1.39 9.53
N LEU A 188 -6.69 -2.64 9.81
CA LEU A 188 -7.29 -3.82 9.13
C LEU A 188 -8.79 -3.95 9.44
N GLU A 189 -9.20 -3.65 10.68
CA GLU A 189 -10.63 -3.60 11.05
C GLU A 189 -11.38 -2.48 10.32
N ASN A 190 -10.78 -1.29 10.23
CA ASN A 190 -11.34 -0.17 9.46
C ASN A 190 -11.49 -0.52 7.97
N ILE A 191 -10.49 -1.18 7.38
CA ILE A 191 -10.58 -1.67 6.00
C ILE A 191 -11.75 -2.64 5.84
N CYS A 192 -11.89 -3.62 6.75
CA CYS A 192 -13.01 -4.56 6.71
C CYS A 192 -14.36 -3.83 6.74
N ALA A 193 -14.54 -2.89 7.67
CA ALA A 193 -15.78 -2.11 7.78
C ALA A 193 -16.07 -1.27 6.53
N ASN A 194 -15.03 -0.68 5.92
CA ASN A 194 -15.19 0.07 4.68
C ASN A 194 -15.57 -0.83 3.51
N LEU A 195 -14.97 -2.03 3.41
CA LEU A 195 -15.34 -3.01 2.39
C LEU A 195 -16.78 -3.51 2.59
N ASP A 196 -17.23 -3.71 3.84
CA ASP A 196 -18.63 -4.07 4.13
C ASP A 196 -19.60 -2.98 3.65
N ASN A 197 -19.24 -1.70 3.85
CA ASN A 197 -20.02 -0.58 3.32
C ASN A 197 -20.04 -0.57 1.79
N VAL A 198 -18.91 -0.86 1.13
CA VAL A 198 -18.84 -0.96 -0.34
C VAL A 198 -19.68 -2.13 -0.85
N LEU A 199 -19.69 -3.26 -0.15
CA LEU A 199 -20.55 -4.39 -0.48
C LEU A 199 -22.04 -3.99 -0.36
N ALA A 200 -22.44 -3.36 0.73
CA ALA A 200 -23.80 -2.88 0.92
C ALA A 200 -24.21 -1.91 -0.19
N GLU A 201 -23.33 -0.99 -0.57
CA GLU A 201 -23.57 -0.05 -1.66
C GLU A 201 -23.68 -0.75 -3.02
N THR A 202 -22.83 -1.74 -3.28
CA THR A 202 -22.86 -2.55 -4.51
C THR A 202 -24.18 -3.33 -4.61
N VAL A 203 -24.66 -3.90 -3.50
CA VAL A 203 -25.95 -4.58 -3.43
C VAL A 203 -27.11 -3.59 -3.64
N ARG A 204 -27.03 -2.40 -3.04
CA ARG A 204 -28.03 -1.33 -3.22
C ARG A 204 -28.11 -0.85 -4.66
N LEU A 205 -26.96 -0.60 -5.29
CA LEU A 205 -26.83 -0.21 -6.70
C LEU A 205 -27.45 -1.24 -7.65
N ARG A 206 -27.29 -2.53 -7.34
CA ARG A 206 -27.93 -3.60 -8.11
C ARG A 206 -29.46 -3.59 -8.00
N ALA A 207 -29.99 -3.17 -6.85
CA ALA A 207 -31.43 -3.10 -6.62
C ALA A 207 -32.06 -1.78 -7.13
N ALA A 208 -31.26 -0.73 -7.32
CA ALA A 208 -31.74 0.58 -7.72
C ALA A 208 -32.00 0.68 -9.24
N PRO A 209 -33.04 1.42 -9.68
CA PRO A 209 -33.24 1.74 -11.08
C PRO A 209 -32.10 2.61 -11.63
N SER A 210 -31.80 2.46 -12.92
CA SER A 210 -30.55 2.86 -13.60
C SER A 210 -30.16 4.35 -13.58
N VAL A 211 -30.96 5.25 -13.02
CA VAL A 211 -30.73 6.71 -13.04
C VAL A 211 -29.87 7.20 -11.86
N ASP A 212 -29.89 6.50 -10.72
CA ASP A 212 -29.17 6.94 -9.49
C ASP A 212 -27.77 6.31 -9.32
N ALA A 213 -27.34 5.46 -10.26
CA ALA A 213 -26.15 4.62 -10.06
C ALA A 213 -24.81 5.37 -10.11
N THR A 214 -24.76 6.52 -10.80
CA THR A 214 -23.50 7.25 -11.02
C THR A 214 -23.04 8.00 -9.77
N VAL A 215 -23.94 8.70 -9.07
CA VAL A 215 -23.61 9.53 -7.90
C VAL A 215 -23.05 8.69 -6.74
N ASN A 216 -23.56 7.48 -6.56
CA ASN A 216 -23.12 6.60 -5.49
C ASN A 216 -21.72 5.99 -5.76
N THR A 217 -21.36 5.78 -7.04
CA THR A 217 -20.06 5.21 -7.42
C THR A 217 -18.91 6.15 -7.04
N ASP A 218 -19.07 7.45 -7.24
CA ASP A 218 -18.04 8.44 -6.91
C ASP A 218 -17.77 8.50 -5.40
N SER A 219 -18.81 8.37 -4.58
CA SER A 219 -18.66 8.34 -3.12
C SER A 219 -17.87 7.12 -2.62
N VAL A 220 -18.08 5.96 -3.26
CA VAL A 220 -17.33 4.73 -2.97
C VAL A 220 -15.88 4.89 -3.37
N SER A 221 -15.61 5.40 -4.57
CA SER A 221 -14.25 5.62 -5.04
C SER A 221 -13.48 6.63 -4.18
N SER A 222 -14.13 7.70 -3.71
CA SER A 222 -13.50 8.66 -2.78
C SER A 222 -13.10 7.96 -1.47
N ARG A 223 -14.00 7.18 -0.87
CA ARG A 223 -13.71 6.45 0.38
C ARG A 223 -12.57 5.44 0.22
N LEU A 224 -12.56 4.71 -0.89
CA LEU A 224 -11.48 3.76 -1.19
C LEU A 224 -10.14 4.48 -1.40
N ALA A 225 -10.16 5.69 -2.00
CA ALA A 225 -8.96 6.52 -2.12
C ALA A 225 -8.46 7.01 -0.75
N ASP A 226 -9.36 7.42 0.15
CA ASP A 226 -9.01 7.84 1.51
C ASP A 226 -8.40 6.69 2.33
N VAL A 227 -9.03 5.50 2.28
CA VAL A 227 -8.51 4.29 2.94
C VAL A 227 -7.11 3.96 2.45
N ARG A 228 -6.87 4.05 1.14
CA ARG A 228 -5.57 3.80 0.54
C ARG A 228 -4.52 4.82 1.00
N ALA A 229 -4.86 6.10 1.03
CA ALA A 229 -3.95 7.15 1.50
C ALA A 229 -3.55 6.92 2.97
N ASP A 230 -4.48 6.51 3.83
CA ASP A 230 -4.20 6.16 5.22
C ASP A 230 -3.26 4.95 5.34
N MET A 231 -3.43 3.96 4.47
CA MET A 231 -2.57 2.77 4.43
C MET A 231 -1.15 3.10 3.97
N ASP A 232 -1.00 3.93 2.94
CA ASP A 232 0.31 4.38 2.45
C ASP A 232 1.05 5.17 3.53
N ALA A 233 0.34 6.07 4.22
CA ALA A 233 0.91 6.82 5.34
C ALA A 233 1.38 5.90 6.47
N LEU A 234 0.59 4.87 6.82
CA LEU A 234 0.98 3.88 7.82
C LEU A 234 2.15 3.02 7.35
N GLY A 235 2.17 2.63 6.08
CA GLY A 235 3.26 1.89 5.46
C GLY A 235 4.59 2.63 5.56
N HIS A 236 4.60 3.93 5.26
CA HIS A 236 5.78 4.79 5.39
C HIS A 236 6.23 4.97 6.85
N MET A 237 5.28 5.18 7.78
CA MET A 237 5.60 5.26 9.21
C MET A 237 6.27 3.96 9.70
N LEU A 238 5.79 2.81 9.23
CA LEU A 238 6.33 1.53 9.63
C LEU A 238 7.70 1.25 9.02
N ASP A 239 7.90 1.57 7.75
CA ASP A 239 9.21 1.43 7.10
C ASP A 239 10.25 2.32 7.79
N SER A 240 9.89 3.57 8.09
CA SER A 240 10.75 4.49 8.86
C SER A 240 11.09 3.93 10.25
N ALA A 241 10.10 3.36 10.95
CA ALA A 241 10.32 2.78 12.27
C ALA A 241 11.23 1.54 12.20
N MET A 242 11.10 0.70 11.18
CA MET A 242 11.96 -0.49 11.02
C MET A 242 13.39 -0.13 10.61
N THR A 243 13.59 0.88 9.75
CA THR A 243 14.94 1.33 9.36
C THR A 243 15.70 1.98 10.52
N GLY A 244 15.01 2.59 11.48
CA GLY A 244 15.65 3.18 12.67
C GLY A 244 16.05 2.18 13.74
N VAL A 245 15.67 0.90 13.59
CA VAL A 245 15.97 -0.17 14.57
C VAL A 245 17.15 -1.05 14.12
N ALA A 246 17.56 -0.97 12.85
CA ALA A 246 18.69 -1.71 12.28
C ALA A 246 20.02 -0.96 12.45
#